data_AF-A0A2S6FM90-F1
#
_entry.id   AF-A0A2S6FM90-F1
#
_cell.length_a   1.000
_cell.length_b   1.000
_cell.length_c   1.000
_cell.angle_alpha   90.00
_cell.angle_beta   90.00
_cell.angle_gamma   90.00
#
_symmetry.space_group_name_H-M   'P 1'
#
loop_
_entity.id
_entity.type
_entity.pdbx_description
1 polymer ?
#
loop_
_entity_poly.entity_id
_entity_poly.type
_entity_poly.pdbx_seq_one_letter_code
_entity_poly.pdbx_strand_id
1 'polypeptide(L)' 'MNNLRQITDEALNLIDATHDHIGWLTALMTAIRADAKHNKGRDLEKLTGLGQFLGNDWAHYLDGQSKRLRGHLDVMEISL' A
#
# COMPACT_ATOMS: atom_id res chain seq x y z
N MET A 1 26.68 9.73 7.96
CA MET A 1 26.48 8.25 7.92
C MET A 1 25.12 7.78 8.45
N ASN A 2 24.34 8.57 9.22
CA ASN A 2 23.03 8.15 9.73
C ASN A 2 21.88 8.17 8.69
N ASN A 3 21.99 9.03 7.65
CA ASN A 3 20.89 9.27 6.71
C ASN A 3 20.60 8.08 5.78
N LEU A 4 21.64 7.38 5.29
CA LEU A 4 21.45 6.24 4.39
C LEU A 4 20.74 5.06 5.09
N ARG A 5 21.08 4.81 6.36
CA ARG A 5 20.42 3.77 7.15
C ARG A 5 18.93 4.09 7.34
N GLN A 6 18.61 5.33 7.72
CA GLN A 6 17.22 5.74 7.88
C GLN A 6 16.41 5.61 6.58
N ILE A 7 16.95 6.04 5.44
CA ILE A 7 16.30 5.88 4.12
C ILE A 7 16.08 4.41 3.80
N THR A 8 17.07 3.56 4.07
CA THR A 8 16.96 2.12 3.84
C THR A 8 15.88 1.50 4.71
N ASP A 9 15.85 1.84 6.00
CA ASP A 9 14.84 1.35 6.94
C ASP A 9 13.42 1.81 6.52
N GLU A 10 13.25 3.06 6.08
CA GLU A 10 11.98 3.57 5.55
C GLU A 10 11.53 2.84 4.28
N ALA A 11 12.46 2.56 3.36
CA ALA A 11 12.16 1.80 2.15
C ALA A 11 11.77 0.35 2.45
N LEU A 12 12.47 -0.31 3.38
CA LEU A 12 12.11 -1.66 3.83
C LEU A 12 10.73 -1.69 4.49
N ASN A 13 10.45 -0.74 5.38
CA ASN A 13 9.13 -0.62 6.00
C ASN A 13 8.01 -0.41 4.97
N LEU A 14 8.27 0.34 3.90
CA LEU A 14 7.31 0.51 2.80
C LEU A 14 7.07 -0.80 2.04
N ILE A 15 8.12 -1.59 1.80
CA ILE A 15 8.01 -2.91 1.15
C ILE A 15 7.19 -3.86 2.01
N ASP A 16 7.47 -3.95 3.31
CA ASP A 16 6.75 -4.82 4.25
C ASP A 16 5.27 -4.43 4.32
N ALA A 17 4.98 -3.13 4.46
CA ALA A 17 3.61 -2.65 4.48
C ALA A 17 2.87 -2.89 3.14
N THR A 18 3.59 -2.82 2.01
CA THR A 18 3.03 -3.14 0.68
C THR A 18 2.71 -4.63 0.56
N HIS A 19 3.57 -5.49 1.09
CA HIS A 19 3.34 -6.94 1.11
C HIS A 19 2.06 -7.27 1.90
N ASP A 20 1.88 -6.67 3.07
CA ASP A 20 0.67 -6.85 3.88
C ASP A 20 -0.58 -6.34 3.14
N HIS A 21 -0.49 -5.18 2.49
CA HIS A 21 -1.58 -4.62 1.69
C HIS A 21 -2.00 -5.54 0.53
N ILE A 22 -1.04 -6.15 -0.17
CA ILE A 22 -1.32 -7.16 -1.21
C ILE A 22 -2.04 -8.38 -0.61
N GLY A 23 -1.64 -8.81 0.59
CA GLY A 23 -2.32 -9.87 1.33
C GLY A 23 -3.80 -9.54 1.58
N TRP A 24 -4.09 -8.32 2.03
CA TRP A 24 -5.46 -7.85 2.28
C TRP A 24 -6.29 -7.80 1.00
N LEU A 25 -5.73 -7.27 -0.11
CA LEU A 25 -6.41 -7.25 -1.40
C LEU A 25 -6.69 -8.66 -1.92
N THR A 26 -5.76 -9.59 -1.75
CA THR A 26 -5.94 -10.99 -2.13
C THR A 26 -7.08 -11.65 -1.35
N ALA A 27 -7.15 -11.41 -0.03
CA ALA A 27 -8.23 -11.87 0.81
C ALA A 27 -9.58 -11.27 0.39
N LEU A 28 -9.63 -9.98 0.10
CA LEU A 28 -10.83 -9.30 -0.37
C LEU A 28 -11.32 -9.83 -1.71
N MET A 29 -10.42 -10.03 -2.68
CA MET A 29 -10.77 -10.63 -3.97
C MET A 29 -11.30 -12.06 -3.81
N THR A 30 -10.76 -12.82 -2.85
CA THR A 30 -11.27 -14.15 -2.51
C THR A 30 -12.68 -14.06 -1.92
N ALA A 31 -12.95 -13.09 -1.04
CA ALA A 31 -14.28 -12.86 -0.48
C ALA A 31 -15.30 -12.45 -1.56
N ILE A 32 -14.93 -11.55 -2.47
CA ILE A 32 -15.76 -11.15 -3.63
C ILE A 32 -16.14 -12.37 -4.47
N ARG A 33 -15.17 -13.22 -4.79
CA ARG A 33 -15.42 -14.45 -5.57
C ARG A 33 -16.33 -15.43 -4.83
N ALA A 34 -16.15 -15.58 -3.52
CA ALA A 34 -16.98 -16.44 -2.69
C ALA A 34 -18.43 -15.91 -2.60
N ASP A 35 -18.61 -14.61 -2.41
CA ASP A 35 -19.92 -13.96 -2.36
C ASP A 35 -20.67 -14.10 -3.69
N ALA A 36 -19.99 -13.87 -4.82
CA ALA A 36 -20.55 -14.08 -6.15
C ALA A 36 -20.99 -15.54 -6.37
N LYS A 37 -20.15 -16.51 -5.97
CA LYS A 37 -20.39 -17.93 -6.23
C LYS A 37 -21.46 -18.54 -5.32
N HIS A 38 -21.46 -18.16 -4.05
CA HIS A 38 -22.21 -18.87 -3.01
C HIS A 38 -23.35 -18.02 -2.40
N ASN A 39 -23.20 -16.70 -2.38
CA ASN A 39 -24.15 -15.77 -1.78
C ASN A 39 -24.90 -14.92 -2.82
N LYS A 40 -24.84 -15.32 -4.09
CA LYS A 40 -25.49 -14.67 -5.25
C LYS A 40 -25.13 -13.19 -5.38
N GLY A 41 -23.94 -12.82 -4.93
CA GLY A 41 -23.43 -11.45 -5.02
C GLY A 41 -24.08 -10.45 -4.06
N ARG A 42 -24.69 -10.92 -2.95
CA ARG A 42 -25.41 -10.09 -1.99
C ARG A 42 -24.57 -8.94 -1.42
N ASP A 43 -23.28 -9.17 -1.19
CA ASP A 43 -22.38 -8.20 -0.56
C ASP A 43 -21.38 -7.58 -1.56
N LEU A 44 -21.53 -7.83 -2.87
CA LEU A 44 -20.61 -7.35 -3.90
C LEU A 44 -20.34 -5.86 -3.82
N GLU A 45 -21.38 -5.02 -3.71
CA GLU A 45 -21.21 -3.56 -3.68
C GLU A 45 -20.35 -3.10 -2.49
N LYS A 46 -20.58 -3.68 -1.31
CA LYS A 46 -19.79 -3.35 -0.10
C LYS A 46 -18.35 -3.83 -0.24
N LEU A 47 -18.15 -5.04 -0.75
CA LEU A 47 -16.82 -5.62 -0.91
C LEU A 47 -16.00 -4.91 -1.98
N THR A 48 -16.60 -4.56 -3.13
CA THR A 48 -15.91 -3.78 -4.17
C THR A 48 -15.69 -2.34 -3.73
N GLY A 49 -16.63 -1.74 -2.99
CA GLY A 49 -16.46 -0.42 -2.37
C GLY A 49 -15.30 -0.40 -1.37
N LEU A 50 -15.16 -1.44 -0.54
CA LEU A 50 -13.99 -1.60 0.33
C LEU A 50 -12.70 -1.71 -0.49
N GLY A 51 -12.72 -2.44 -1.61
CA GLY A 51 -11.57 -2.56 -2.50
C GLY A 51 -11.15 -1.22 -3.11
N GLN A 52 -12.12 -0.42 -3.53
CA GLN A 52 -11.88 0.93 -4.04
C GLN A 52 -11.30 1.85 -2.94
N PHE A 53 -11.86 1.79 -1.72
CA PHE A 53 -11.35 2.55 -0.58
C PHE A 53 -9.89 2.18 -0.28
N LEU A 54 -9.59 0.89 -0.14
CA LEU A 54 -8.23 0.40 0.15
C LEU A 54 -7.25 0.80 -0.95
N GLY A 55 -7.63 0.68 -2.23
CA GLY A 55 -6.78 1.10 -3.35
C GLY A 55 -6.50 2.59 -3.35
N ASN A 56 -7.51 3.43 -3.09
CA ASN A 56 -7.34 4.88 -3.03
C ASN A 56 -6.48 5.32 -1.85
N ASP A 57 -6.73 4.75 -0.66
CA ASP A 57 -5.95 5.04 0.55
C ASP A 57 -4.48 4.67 0.35
N TRP A 58 -4.23 3.48 -0.21
CA TRP A 58 -2.87 3.03 -0.49
C TRP A 58 -2.17 3.90 -1.54
N ALA A 59 -2.87 4.32 -2.59
CA ALA A 59 -2.31 5.23 -3.58
C ALA A 59 -1.86 6.56 -2.96
N HIS A 60 -2.67 7.14 -2.06
CA HIS A 60 -2.29 8.35 -1.32
C HIS A 60 -1.10 8.11 -0.39
N TYR A 61 -1.08 6.99 0.31
CA TYR A 61 0.03 6.63 1.18
C TYR A 61 1.35 6.48 0.40
N LEU A 62 1.32 5.79 -0.74
CA LEU A 62 2.49 5.60 -1.62
C LEU A 62 3.01 6.92 -2.19
N ASP A 63 2.13 7.84 -2.61
CA ASP A 63 2.54 9.18 -3.06
C ASP A 63 3.26 9.95 -1.94
N GLY A 64 2.72 9.90 -0.71
CA GLY A 64 3.35 10.50 0.46
C GLY A 64 4.73 9.90 0.79
N GLN A 65 4.86 8.57 0.72
CA GLN A 65 6.14 7.89 0.95
C GLN A 65 7.16 8.20 -0.15
N SER A 66 6.74 8.23 -1.42
CA SER A 66 7.58 8.59 -2.55
C SER A 66 8.15 10.01 -2.40
N LYS A 67 7.31 10.98 -2.01
CA LYS A 67 7.75 12.36 -1.73
C LYS A 67 8.76 12.43 -0.58
N ARG A 68 8.53 11.68 0.51
CA ARG A 68 9.48 11.62 1.63
C ARG A 68 10.84 11.06 1.22
N LEU A 69 10.86 9.89 0.58
CA LEU A 69 12.10 9.23 0.17
C LEU A 69 12.89 10.08 -0.84
N ARG A 70 12.21 10.75 -1.79
CA ARG A 70 12.85 11.71 -2.70
C ARG A 70 13.47 12.89 -1.95
N GLY A 71 12.74 13.49 -1.00
CA GLY A 71 13.28 14.57 -0.18
C GLY A 71 14.52 14.15 0.62
N HIS A 72 14.58 12.92 1.11
CA HIS A 72 15.77 12.39 1.76
C HIS A 72 16.96 12.22 0.80
N LEU A 73 16.72 11.80 -0.43
CA LEU A 73 17.75 11.71 -1.47
C LEU A 73 18.30 13.10 -1.84
N ASP A 74 17.42 14.08 -2.08
CA ASP A 74 17.82 15.46 -2.43
C ASP A 74 18.74 16.06 -1.34
N VAL A 75 18.41 15.83 -0.05
CA VAL A 75 19.25 16.29 1.07
C VAL A 75 20.61 15.59 1.09
N MET A 76 20.66 14.30 0.75
CA MET A 76 21.93 13.57 0.64
C MET A 76 22.80 14.08 -0.50
N GLU A 77 22.23 14.39 -1.66
CA GLU A 77 22.96 14.93 -2.81
C GLU A 77 23.58 16.29 -2.53
N ILE A 78 22.88 17.16 -1.79
CA ILE A 78 23.40 18.48 -1.39
C ILE A 78 24.52 18.37 -0.32
N SER A 79 24.55 17.25 0.42
CA SER A 79 25.51 17.03 1.52
C SER A 79 26.83 16.38 1.10
N LEU A 80 27.01 16.10 -0.20
CA LEU A 80 28.21 15.52 -0.83
C LEU A 80 29.04 16.58 -1.53
#